data_AF-A0A2D6W0C0-F1
#
_entry.id   AF-A0A2D6W0C0-F1
#
_cell.length_a   1.000
_cell.length_b   1.000
_cell.length_c   1.000
_cell.angle_alpha   90.00
_cell.angle_beta   90.00
_cell.angle_gamma   90.00
#
_symmetry.space_group_name_H-M   'P 1'
#
loop_
_entity.id
_entity.type
_entity.pdbx_description
1 polymer ?
#
loop_
_entity_poly.entity_id
_entity_poly.type
_entity_poly.pdbx_seq_one_letter_code
_entity_poly.pdbx_strand_id
1 'polypeptide(L)' 'MKFTGTDKYVATDDLQMAVNAAIALQRPLLIKGEPGTGKTLLAEEMAAALGMTLIPWHIKSTT' A
#
# COMPACT_ATOMS: atom_id res chain seq x y z
N MET A 1 0.04 -13.53 6.44
CA MET A 1 0.88 -12.32 6.56
C MET A 1 0.02 -11.20 7.11
N LYS A 2 0.52 -10.40 8.05
CA LYS A 2 -0.19 -9.24 8.62
C LYS A 2 0.71 -8.00 8.51
N PHE A 3 0.18 -6.92 7.97
CA PHE A 3 0.79 -5.59 7.93
C PHE A 3 0.33 -4.78 9.16
N THR A 4 1.28 -4.20 9.88
CA THR A 4 1.05 -3.43 11.13
C THR A 4 1.62 -2.01 11.05
N GLY A 5 1.96 -1.53 9.84
CA GLY A 5 2.76 -0.32 9.64
C GLY A 5 4.27 -0.58 9.65
N THR A 6 5.06 0.47 9.51
CA THR A 6 6.53 0.44 9.58
C THR A 6 7.05 1.65 10.35
N ASP A 7 8.33 1.65 10.72
CA ASP A 7 8.98 2.79 11.41
C ASP A 7 8.88 4.11 10.63
N LYS A 8 8.67 4.03 9.31
CA LYS A 8 8.57 5.19 8.41
C LYS A 8 7.14 5.50 7.97
N TYR A 9 6.17 4.66 8.33
CA TYR A 9 4.78 4.82 7.88
C TYR A 9 3.79 4.45 8.98
N VAL A 10 3.13 5.48 9.50
CA VAL A 10 2.02 5.31 10.45
C VAL A 10 0.75 5.03 9.67
N ALA A 11 0.38 3.75 9.58
CA ALA A 11 -0.89 3.33 9.01
C ALA A 11 -1.99 3.42 10.08
N THR A 12 -3.10 4.09 9.76
CA THR A 12 -4.32 4.04 10.58
C THR A 12 -4.85 2.61 10.68
N ASP A 13 -5.58 2.30 11.76
CA ASP A 13 -6.16 0.97 11.96
C ASP A 13 -7.04 0.53 10.77
N ASP A 14 -7.82 1.45 10.21
CA ASP A 14 -8.65 1.20 9.03
C ASP A 14 -7.82 0.81 7.80
N LEU A 15 -6.69 1.49 7.58
CA LEU A 15 -5.80 1.20 6.47
C LEU A 15 -5.14 -0.17 6.65
N GLN A 16 -4.67 -0.48 7.86
CA GLN A 16 -4.11 -1.78 8.18
C GLN A 16 -5.14 -2.90 7.95
N MET A 17 -6.38 -2.68 8.39
CA MET A 17 -7.48 -3.64 8.19
C MET A 17 -7.73 -3.86 6.69
N ALA A 18 -7.83 -2.81 5.89
CA ALA A 18 -8.06 -2.91 4.45
C ALA A 18 -6.93 -3.67 3.73
N VAL A 19 -5.67 -3.37 4.07
CA VAL A 19 -4.49 -4.07 3.54
C VAL A 19 -4.52 -5.56 3.90
N ASN A 20 -4.74 -5.87 5.17
CA ASN A 20 -4.77 -7.26 5.64
C ASN A 20 -5.92 -8.05 5.02
N ALA A 21 -7.09 -7.42 4.82
CA ALA A 21 -8.22 -8.02 4.13
C ALA A 21 -7.90 -8.31 2.66
N ALA A 22 -7.27 -7.37 1.94
CA ALA A 22 -6.87 -7.55 0.55
C ALA A 22 -5.88 -8.71 0.38
N ILE A 23 -4.89 -8.82 1.29
CA ILE A 23 -3.93 -9.93 1.32
C ILE A 23 -4.65 -11.26 1.60
N ALA A 24 -5.49 -11.31 2.63
CA ALA A 24 -6.19 -12.54 3.01
C ALA A 24 -7.14 -13.04 1.91
N LEU A 25 -7.82 -12.11 1.23
CA LEU A 25 -8.79 -12.41 0.16
C LEU A 25 -8.14 -12.57 -1.21
N GLN A 26 -6.84 -12.30 -1.34
CA GLN A 26 -6.13 -12.26 -2.63
C GLN A 26 -6.84 -11.36 -3.65
N ARG A 27 -7.31 -10.20 -3.18
CA ARG A 27 -8.04 -9.23 -4.01
C ARG A 27 -7.25 -7.93 -4.18
N PRO A 28 -7.33 -7.28 -5.35
CA PRO A 28 -6.70 -5.97 -5.56
C PRO A 28 -7.23 -4.91 -4.58
N LEU A 29 -6.36 -4.01 -4.15
CA LEU A 29 -6.68 -2.89 -3.28
C LEU A 29 -6.40 -1.56 -3.99
N LEU A 30 -7.43 -0.71 -4.10
CA LEU A 30 -7.32 0.64 -4.64
C LEU A 30 -7.29 1.65 -3.50
N ILE A 31 -6.18 2.39 -3.38
CA ILE A 31 -6.02 3.45 -2.37
C ILE A 31 -6.32 4.81 -3.00
N LYS A 32 -7.23 5.57 -2.38
CA LYS A 32 -7.58 6.95 -2.75
C LYS A 32 -7.20 7.91 -1.62
N GLY A 33 -6.95 9.17 -1.95
CA GLY A 33 -6.68 10.23 -0.97
C GLY A 33 -6.08 11.47 -1.61
N GLU A 34 -6.00 12.56 -0.86
CA GLU A 34 -5.44 13.84 -1.34
C GLU A 34 -3.96 13.74 -1.75
N PRO A 35 -3.48 14.55 -2.70
CA PRO A 35 -2.05 14.60 -3.04
C PRO A 35 -1.19 14.80 -1.76
N GLY A 36 -0.09 14.07 -1.65
CA GLY A 36 0.82 14.19 -0.48
C GLY A 36 0.50 13.30 0.73
N THR A 37 -0.58 12.51 0.73
CA THR A 37 -0.96 11.64 1.88
C THR A 37 -0.18 10.31 1.98
N GLY A 38 1.01 10.21 1.38
CA GLY A 38 1.87 9.02 1.53
C GLY A 38 1.40 7.74 0.81
N LYS A 39 0.53 7.82 -0.20
CA LYS A 39 0.04 6.63 -0.94
C LYS A 39 1.14 5.83 -1.63
N THR A 40 2.12 6.51 -2.23
CA THR A 40 3.27 5.85 -2.86
C THR A 40 4.15 5.18 -1.80
N LEU A 41 4.42 5.90 -0.71
CA LEU A 41 5.21 5.39 0.41
C LEU A 41 4.57 4.15 1.05
N LEU A 42 3.24 4.10 1.15
CA LEU A 42 2.53 2.90 1.62
C LEU A 42 2.91 1.67 0.79
N ALA A 43 2.95 1.77 -0.54
CA ALA A 43 3.26 0.64 -1.40
C ALA A 43 4.72 0.15 -1.20
N GLU A 44 5.65 1.10 -1.03
CA GLU A 44 7.07 0.82 -0.75
C GLU A 44 7.24 0.10 0.60
N GLU A 45 6.63 0.64 1.65
CA GLU A 45 6.72 0.11 3.01
C GLU A 45 5.99 -1.24 3.14
N MET A 46 4.88 -1.43 2.43
CA MET A 46 4.20 -2.72 2.34
C MET A 46 5.08 -3.78 1.67
N ALA A 47 5.72 -3.46 0.55
CA ALA A 47 6.60 -4.39 -0.14
C ALA A 47 7.80 -4.78 0.74
N ALA A 48 8.42 -3.81 1.41
CA ALA A 48 9.49 -4.05 2.36
C ALA A 48 9.05 -4.93 3.54
N ALA A 49 7.91 -4.61 4.18
CA ALA A 49 7.38 -5.36 5.32
C ALA A 49 6.98 -6.80 4.96
N LEU A 50 6.51 -7.03 3.72
CA LEU A 50 6.10 -8.35 3.24
C LEU A 50 7.25 -9.14 2.58
N GLY A 51 8.44 -8.55 2.46
CA GLY A 51 9.57 -9.18 1.75
C GLY A 51 9.31 -9.40 0.26
N MET A 52 8.50 -8.53 -0.35
CA MET A 52 8.07 -8.62 -1.74
C MET A 52 8.77 -7.58 -2.61
N THR A 53 8.91 -7.88 -3.91
CA THR A 53 9.40 -6.88 -4.88
C THR A 53 8.26 -5.93 -5.25
N LEU A 54 8.47 -4.62 -5.07
CA LEU A 54 7.56 -3.60 -5.59
C LEU A 54 7.81 -3.40 -7.09
N ILE A 55 6.77 -3.51 -7.90
CA ILE A 55 6.80 -3.18 -9.32
C ILE A 55 6.04 -1.86 -9.53
N PRO A 56 6.74 -0.71 -9.57
CA PRO A 56 6.09 0.56 -9.83
C PRO A 56 5.73 0.71 -11.30
N TRP A 57 4.47 1.09 -11.58
CA TRP A 57 4.02 1.45 -12.92
C TRP A 57 3.40 2.85 -12.90
N HIS A 58 4.07 3.82 -13.55
CA HIS A 58 3.54 5.17 -13.69
C HIS A 58 2.69 5.28 -14.95
N ILE A 59 1.38 5.49 -14.79
CA ILE A 59 0.44 5.66 -15.89
C ILE A 59 0.34 7.16 -16.24
N LYS A 60 0.59 7.50 -17.50
CA LYS A 60 0.29 8.81 -18.09
C LYS A 60 -0.56 8.59 -19.33
N SER A 61 -1.59 9.40 -19.53
CA SER A 61 -2.27 9.44 -20.82
C SER A 61 -1.28 10.00 -21.84
N THR A 62 -0.99 9.22 -22.86
CA THR A 62 -0.20 9.64 -24.02
C THR A 62 -1.13 9.65 -25.22
N THR A 63 -1.00 10.67 -26.08
CA THR A 63 -1.72 10.78 -27.35
C THR A 63 -0.84 10.26 -28.47
#